data_AF-A0A806KN76-F1
#
_entry.id   AF-A0A806KN76-F1
#
_cell.length_a   1.000
_cell.length_b   1.000
_cell.length_c   1.000
_cell.angle_alpha   90.00
_cell.angle_beta   90.00
_cell.angle_gamma   90.00
#
_symmetry.space_group_name_H-M   'P 1'
#
loop_
_entity.id
_entity.type
_entity.pdbx_description
1 polymer ?
#
loop_
_entity_poly.entity_id
_entity_poly.type
_entity_poly.pdbx_seq_one_letter_code
_entity_poly.pdbx_strand_id
1 'polypeptide(L)' 'MHFEIDFEQETDGRWIAEIPEIPGVLAYGVTPQQAGAKAKALALRVLAERMENEVSIPGINSIVFASNYEPLAVN' A
#
# COMPACT_ATOMS: atom_id res chain seq x y z
N MET A 1 0.73 6.91 -11.91
CA MET A 1 0.21 5.59 -11.51
C MET A 1 -0.73 5.78 -10.34
N HIS A 2 -1.80 5.00 -10.30
CA HIS A 2 -2.80 5.02 -9.23
C HIS A 2 -2.85 3.61 -8.63
N PHE A 3 -2.78 3.51 -7.31
CA PHE A 3 -2.81 2.27 -6.57
C PHE A 3 -3.91 2.34 -5.52
N GLU A 4 -4.75 1.32 -5.46
CA GLU A 4 -5.70 1.15 -4.37
C GLU A 4 -5.04 0.44 -3.19
N ILE A 5 -5.42 0.84 -1.98
CA ILE A 5 -5.03 0.14 -0.76
C ILE A 5 -6.27 -0.46 -0.15
N ASP A 6 -6.27 -1.78 -0.07
CA ASP A 6 -7.31 -2.55 0.60
C ASP A 6 -6.91 -2.79 2.05
N PHE A 7 -7.81 -2.40 2.96
CA PHE A 7 -7.65 -2.62 4.40
C PHE A 7 -8.58 -3.73 4.89
N GLU A 8 -8.03 -4.64 5.69
CA GLU A 8 -8.78 -5.67 6.40
C GLU A 8 -8.33 -5.70 7.86
N GLN A 9 -9.26 -5.94 8.79
CA GLN A 9 -8.93 -6.20 10.19
C GLN A 9 -9.05 -7.69 10.47
N GLU A 10 -7.96 -8.27 10.94
CA GLU A 10 -7.87 -9.67 11.34
C GLU A 10 -8.67 -9.96 12.61
N THR A 11 -8.96 -11.24 12.83
CA THR A 11 -9.68 -11.72 14.03
C THR A 11 -8.97 -11.40 15.35
N ASP A 12 -7.65 -11.21 15.33
CA ASP A 12 -6.83 -10.81 16.48
C ASP A 12 -6.70 -9.28 16.64
N GLY A 13 -7.39 -8.52 15.79
CA GLY A 13 -7.44 -7.06 15.82
C GLY A 13 -6.31 -6.38 15.05
N ARG A 14 -5.33 -7.12 14.50
CA ARG A 14 -4.30 -6.53 13.62
C ARG A 14 -4.92 -6.06 12.31
N TRP A 15 -4.36 -5.01 11.74
CA TRP A 15 -4.73 -4.49 10.45
C TRP A 15 -3.78 -5.00 9.37
N ILE A 16 -4.35 -5.38 8.23
CA ILE A 16 -3.64 -5.66 6.99
C ILE A 16 -3.92 -4.52 6.02
N ALA A 17 -2.90 -4.11 5.29
CA ALA A 17 -3.00 -3.25 4.13
C ALA A 17 -2.33 -3.93 2.94
N GLU A 18 -3.07 -4.12 1.86
CA GLU A 18 -2.61 -4.73 0.61
C GLU A 18 -2.71 -3.73 -0.54
N ILE A 19 -1.80 -3.83 -1.52
CA ILE A 19 -1.87 -3.12 -2.80
C ILE A 19 -1.92 -4.18 -3.91
N PRO A 20 -3.13 -4.60 -4.36
CA PRO A 20 -3.30 -5.75 -5.25
C PRO A 20 -2.55 -5.62 -6.59
N GLU A 21 -2.35 -4.38 -7.08
CA GLU A 21 -1.67 -4.11 -8.34
C GLU A 21 -0.15 -4.34 -8.27
N ILE A 22 0.42 -4.51 -7.07
CA ILE A 22 1.84 -4.80 -6.87
C ILE A 22 1.97 -6.12 -6.08
N PRO A 23 2.16 -7.26 -6.77
CA PRO A 23 2.29 -8.56 -6.12
C PRO A 23 3.33 -8.56 -5.00
N GLY A 24 2.95 -9.07 -3.83
CA GLY A 24 3.81 -9.13 -2.65
C GLY A 24 3.79 -7.87 -1.77
N VAL A 25 3.04 -6.83 -2.15
CA VAL A 25 2.84 -5.65 -1.29
C VAL A 25 1.68 -5.89 -0.32
N LEU A 26 2.02 -6.42 0.85
CA LEU A 26 1.13 -6.60 1.98
C LEU A 26 1.87 -6.26 3.26
N ALA A 27 1.21 -5.53 4.17
CA ALA A 27 1.82 -5.16 5.44
C ALA A 27 0.84 -5.16 6.61
N TYR A 28 1.33 -5.60 7.77
CA TYR A 28 0.61 -5.59 9.03
C TYR A 28 0.86 -4.33 9.87
N GLY A 29 -0.16 -3.86 10.56
CA GLY A 29 -0.11 -2.80 11.56
C GLY A 29 -1.04 -3.05 12.74
N VAL A 30 -0.78 -2.38 13.85
CA VAL A 30 -1.70 -2.31 15.01
C VAL A 30 -2.87 -1.38 14.71
N THR A 31 -2.67 -0.43 13.80
CA THR A 31 -3.70 0.49 13.29
C THR A 31 -3.75 0.46 11.77
N PRO A 32 -4.88 0.84 11.14
CA PRO A 32 -4.96 0.96 9.68
C PRO A 32 -3.90 1.92 9.15
N GLN A 33 -3.68 3.06 9.81
CA GLN A 33 -2.67 4.04 9.39
C GLN A 33 -1.26 3.44 9.39
N GLN A 34 -0.94 2.61 10.39
CA GLN A 34 0.36 1.93 10.47
C GLN A 34 0.51 0.87 9.37
N ALA A 35 -0.53 0.06 9.13
CA ALA A 35 -0.52 -0.95 8.06
C ALA A 35 -0.34 -0.28 6.69
N GLY A 36 -1.13 0.76 6.41
CA GLY A 36 -1.09 1.51 5.16
C GLY A 36 0.25 2.21 4.91
N ALA A 37 0.85 2.82 5.94
CA ALA A 37 2.17 3.43 5.81
C ALA A 37 3.25 2.40 5.43
N LYS A 38 3.21 1.21 6.01
CA LYS A 38 4.14 0.12 5.69
C LYS A 38 3.91 -0.43 4.28
N ALA A 39 2.66 -0.61 3.86
CA ALA A 39 2.32 -1.05 2.50
C ALA A 39 2.80 -0.04 1.44
N LYS A 40 2.56 1.26 1.65
CA LYS A 40 3.08 2.34 0.78
C LYS A 40 4.60 2.31 0.68
N ALA A 41 5.31 2.16 1.81
CA ALA A 41 6.76 2.08 1.81
C ALA A 41 7.27 0.85 1.05
N LEU A 42 6.59 -0.29 1.18
CA LEU A 42 6.93 -1.51 0.45
C LEU A 42 6.69 -1.36 -1.06
N ALA A 43 5.55 -0.78 -1.47
CA ALA A 43 5.29 -0.47 -2.88
C ALA A 43 6.37 0.42 -3.50
N LEU A 44 6.77 1.49 -2.80
CA LEU A 44 7.82 2.39 -3.30
C LEU A 44 9.16 1.66 -3.47
N ARG A 45 9.52 0.73 -2.57
CA ARG A 45 10.72 -0.10 -2.71
C ARG A 45 10.66 -1.01 -3.93
N VAL A 46 9.52 -1.69 -4.13
CA VAL A 46 9.32 -2.57 -5.30
C VAL A 46 9.40 -1.77 -6.61
N LEU A 47 8.80 -0.59 -6.65
CA LEU A 47 8.88 0.27 -7.83
C LEU A 47 10.32 0.76 -8.07
N ALA A 48 11.05 1.15 -7.02
CA ALA A 48 12.45 1.54 -7.15
C ALA A 48 13.33 0.39 -7.67
N GLU A 49 13.19 -0.82 -7.11
CA GLU A 49 13.94 -2.00 -7.56
C GLU A 49 13.65 -2.33 -9.03
N ARG A 50 12.39 -2.23 -9.48
CA ARG A 50 12.04 -2.42 -10.89
C ARG A 50 12.71 -1.38 -11.79
N MET A 51 12.88 -0.13 -11.32
CA MET A 51 13.51 0.95 -12.09
C MET A 51 15.01 0.71 -12.23
N GLU A 52 15.64 0.25 -11.15
CA GLU A 52 17.08 -0.07 -11.11
C GLU A 52 17.44 -1.26 -12.00
N ASN A 53 16.56 -2.25 -12.09
CA ASN A 53 16.79 -3.47 -12.88
C ASN A 53 16.34 -3.37 -14.35
N GLU A 54 16.04 -2.16 -14.85
CA GLU A 54 15.55 -1.92 -16.23
C GLU A 54 14.30 -2.75 -16.61
N VAL A 55 13.56 -3.26 -15.62
CA VAL A 55 12.28 -3.91 -15.86
C VAL A 55 11.35 -2.80 -16.34
N SER A 56 10.89 -2.89 -17.59
CA SER A 56 10.13 -1.84 -18.26
C SER A 56 8.96 -1.34 -17.41
N ILE A 57 9.18 -0.27 -16.66
CA ILE A 57 8.13 0.52 -16.04
C ILE A 57 7.95 1.77 -16.91
N PRO A 58 6.75 2.00 -17.46
CA PRO A 58 6.45 3.25 -18.16
C PRO A 58 6.82 4.43 -17.25
N GLY A 59 7.48 5.45 -17.80
CA GLY A 59 8.04 6.59 -17.06
C GLY A 59 7.13 7.08 -15.93
N ILE A 60 7.52 6.78 -14.69
CA ILE A 60 6.76 7.12 -13.49
C ILE A 60 6.96 8.61 -13.22
N ASN A 61 5.96 9.43 -13.58
CA ASN A 61 5.97 10.86 -13.27
C ASN A 61 5.24 11.20 -11.96
N SER A 62 4.25 10.38 -11.58
CA SER A 62 3.47 10.56 -10.36
C SER A 62 2.98 9.22 -9.81
N ILE A 63 2.88 9.13 -8.49
CA ILE A 63 2.32 8.00 -7.77
C ILE A 63 1.23 8.53 -6.84
N VAL A 64 0.05 7.93 -6.89
CA VAL A 64 -1.09 8.24 -6.02
C VAL A 64 -1.54 6.95 -5.35
N PHE A 65 -1.78 7.01 -4.04
CA PHE A 65 -2.36 5.91 -3.27
C PHE A 65 -3.74 6.34 -2.79
N ALA A 66 -4.79 5.66 -3.27
CA ALA A 66 -6.12 5.74 -2.71
C ALA A 66 -6.31 4.65 -1.65
N SER A 67 -7.31 4.81 -0.79
CA SER A 67 -7.60 3.85 0.27
C SER A 67 -9.09 3.75 0.47
N ASN A 68 -9.60 2.52 0.61
CA ASN A 68 -10.99 2.26 0.98
C ASN A 68 -11.29 2.50 2.47
N TYR A 69 -10.27 2.77 3.29
CA TYR A 69 -10.43 3.10 4.70
C TYR A 69 -10.82 4.56 4.90
N GLU A 70 -12.08 4.80 5.24
CA GLU A 70 -12.55 6.05 5.85
C GLU A 70 -12.53 5.90 7.38
N PRO A 71 -11.68 6.65 8.11
CA PRO A 71 -11.82 6.70 9.56
C PRO A 71 -13.19 7.29 9.87
N LEU A 72 -14.03 6.53 10.58
CA LEU A 72 -15.27 7.06 11.15
C LEU A 72 -14.93 8.38 11.85
N ALA A 73 -15.46 9.50 11.35
CA ALA A 73 -15.26 10.79 11.97
C ALA A 73 -15.76 10.67 13.41
N VAL A 74 -14.82 10.72 14.36
CA VAL A 74 -15.15 10.71 15.78
C VAL A 74 -15.77 12.09 16.06
N ASN A 75 -17.10 12.12 16.16
CA ASN A 75 -17.87 13.30 16.55
C ASN A 75 -17.53 13.75 17.97
#